data_AF-A0A8C8AH33-F1
#
_entry.id   AF-A0A8C8AH33-F1
#
_cell.length_a   1.000
_cell.length_b   1.000
_cell.length_c   1.000
_cell.angle_alpha   90.00
_cell.angle_beta   90.00
_cell.angle_gamma   90.00
#
_symmetry.space_group_name_H-M   'P 1'
#
loop_
_entity.id
_entity.type
_entity.pdbx_description
1 polymer ?
#
loop_
_entity_poly.entity_id
_entity_poly.type
_entity_poly.pdbx_seq_one_letter_code
_entity_poly.pdbx_strand_id
1 'polypeptide(L)'
;LPQEQLCSACGVGTEEYKLACFEFSLKAMNFPMLFVILLRSSFAFLFHHPRQWTYQAMVHELLGINNNRIDLSRVPGISKDLREVVLSAENDEFYANVGPSGLFGVREPFALLSPLQAFVENYPQFKKMSGTVSKHVTVVGELSRLVGERNLLEVSEVEQELACQNDHSSALQNVRRLLQNPKVSELDAARLVMLYALHYERHSSGSLPGLLTELKNRGVSEKYRKLVSAVVEYGGKRIRGSDLFSPKDAVAITKQFLKGLKGVENVYTQHQPLLHETLDQLIKGKLKDSQYPYLGPNTLRDRPQDIIVFIIGGATYEEALTVYNLNRTNPGVRIVLGGTTIHNTKR
;
A
#
# COMPACT_ATOMS: atom_id res chain seq x y z
N LEU A 1 3.99 -39.51 9.77
CA LEU A 1 4.62 -40.58 8.95
C LEU A 1 5.62 -39.91 8.02
N PRO A 2 6.88 -40.38 7.93
CA PRO A 2 7.86 -39.79 7.04
C PRO A 2 7.44 -39.99 5.58
N GLN A 3 7.71 -38.97 4.77
CA GLN A 3 7.29 -38.77 3.38
C GLN A 3 7.65 -39.94 2.43
N GLU A 4 8.58 -40.80 2.82
CA GLU A 4 9.05 -41.95 2.05
C GLU A 4 8.06 -43.13 2.02
N GLN A 5 7.23 -43.33 3.05
CA GLN A 5 6.30 -44.48 3.07
C GLN A 5 5.08 -44.31 2.17
N LEU A 6 4.70 -43.07 1.82
CA LEU A 6 3.63 -42.81 0.84
C LEU A 6 4.07 -43.10 -0.61
N CYS A 7 5.37 -43.03 -0.90
CA CYS A 7 5.88 -43.21 -2.27
C CYS A 7 5.82 -44.67 -2.75
N SER A 8 5.89 -45.66 -1.86
CA SER A 8 5.86 -47.08 -2.28
C SER A 8 4.46 -47.62 -2.59
N ALA A 9 3.40 -46.97 -2.11
CA ALA A 9 2.03 -47.45 -2.27
C ALA A 9 1.39 -47.07 -3.62
N CYS A 10 1.94 -46.08 -4.34
CA CYS A 10 1.31 -45.54 -5.54
C CYS A 10 2.11 -45.74 -6.84
N GLY A 11 3.32 -46.30 -6.81
CA GLY A 11 4.03 -46.74 -8.03
C GLY A 11 4.28 -45.66 -9.10
N VAL A 12 4.30 -44.37 -8.72
CA VAL A 12 4.38 -43.22 -9.63
C VAL A 12 5.48 -42.29 -9.12
N GLY A 13 6.37 -41.86 -10.02
CA GLY A 13 7.58 -41.12 -9.67
C GLY A 13 7.29 -39.71 -9.15
N THR A 14 8.22 -39.16 -8.35
CA THR A 14 8.09 -37.83 -7.71
C THR A 14 7.93 -36.64 -8.67
N GLU A 15 8.21 -36.78 -9.97
CA GLU A 15 7.91 -35.74 -10.97
C GLU A 15 6.47 -35.78 -11.48
N GLU A 16 5.87 -36.95 -11.62
CA GLU A 16 4.47 -37.11 -12.07
C GLU A 16 3.49 -36.53 -11.06
N TYR A 17 3.80 -36.61 -9.76
CA TYR A 17 3.02 -35.95 -8.71
C TYR A 17 2.99 -34.43 -8.83
N LYS A 18 4.07 -33.79 -9.30
CA LYS A 18 4.09 -32.32 -9.47
C LYS A 18 3.13 -31.88 -10.56
N LEU A 19 3.04 -32.62 -11.67
CA LEU A 19 2.08 -32.36 -12.75
C LEU A 19 0.64 -32.71 -12.34
N ALA A 20 0.44 -33.81 -11.60
CA ALA A 20 -0.87 -34.20 -11.09
C ALA A 20 -1.50 -33.15 -10.15
N CYS A 21 -0.71 -32.44 -9.35
CA CYS A 21 -1.20 -31.34 -8.51
C CYS A 21 -1.64 -30.09 -9.31
N PHE A 22 -1.19 -29.96 -10.56
CA PHE A 22 -1.61 -28.90 -11.48
C PHE A 22 -2.53 -29.42 -12.60
N GLU A 23 -3.02 -30.66 -12.49
CA GLU A 23 -3.98 -31.26 -13.40
C GLU A 23 -5.39 -30.72 -13.10
N PHE A 24 -5.54 -29.40 -13.21
CA PHE A 24 -6.85 -28.77 -13.26
C PHE A 24 -7.50 -29.16 -14.58
N SER A 25 -8.80 -29.43 -14.57
CA SER A 25 -9.54 -29.75 -15.80
C SER A 25 -9.51 -28.54 -16.74
N LEU A 26 -8.50 -28.50 -17.62
CA LEU A 26 -8.35 -27.52 -18.70
C LEU A 26 -9.59 -27.52 -19.62
N LYS A 27 -10.39 -28.59 -19.59
CA LYS A 27 -11.67 -28.71 -20.31
C LYS A 27 -12.78 -27.81 -19.75
N ALA A 28 -12.64 -27.23 -18.55
CA ALA A 28 -13.67 -26.40 -17.93
C ALA A 28 -13.30 -24.91 -17.81
N MET A 29 -12.03 -24.54 -18.03
CA MET A 29 -11.61 -23.14 -18.03
C MET A 29 -11.65 -22.59 -19.46
N ASN A 30 -12.76 -21.95 -19.82
CA ASN A 30 -12.89 -21.28 -21.12
C ASN A 30 -11.92 -20.10 -21.32
N PHE A 31 -11.19 -19.69 -20.28
CA PHE A 31 -10.28 -18.54 -20.32
C PHE A 31 -8.98 -18.84 -19.55
N PRO A 32 -7.82 -18.48 -20.11
CA PRO A 32 -6.53 -18.76 -19.49
C PRO A 32 -6.33 -17.92 -18.22
N MET A 33 -5.89 -18.59 -17.14
CA MET A 33 -5.41 -17.95 -15.92
C MET A 33 -3.99 -17.42 -16.14
N LEU A 34 -3.71 -16.18 -15.74
CA LEU A 34 -2.39 -15.57 -15.85
C LEU A 34 -1.77 -15.38 -14.46
N PHE A 35 -0.53 -15.85 -14.30
CA PHE A 35 0.27 -15.63 -13.11
C PHE A 35 1.34 -14.58 -13.39
N VAL A 36 1.29 -13.45 -12.68
CA VAL A 36 2.23 -12.33 -12.81
C VAL A 36 3.12 -12.28 -11.58
N ILE A 37 4.43 -12.44 -11.78
CA ILE A 37 5.44 -12.33 -10.74
C ILE A 37 6.08 -10.95 -10.81
N LEU A 38 6.00 -10.19 -9.71
CA LEU A 38 6.62 -8.88 -9.58
C LEU A 38 7.70 -8.93 -8.49
N LEU A 39 8.87 -8.35 -8.76
CA LEU A 39 9.96 -8.24 -7.80
C LEU A 39 9.91 -6.87 -7.10
N ARG A 40 9.93 -6.84 -5.76
CA ARG A 40 10.03 -5.60 -4.97
C ARG A 40 11.37 -4.88 -5.12
N SER A 41 12.36 -5.43 -5.81
CA SER A 41 13.61 -4.72 -6.16
C SER A 41 13.48 -3.96 -7.48
N SER A 42 12.76 -4.52 -8.44
CA SER A 42 12.36 -3.85 -9.68
C SER A 42 11.37 -2.70 -9.42
N PHE A 43 10.73 -2.73 -8.25
CA PHE A 43 9.81 -1.73 -7.72
C PHE A 43 10.37 -1.21 -6.40
N ALA A 44 11.19 -0.15 -6.40
CA ALA A 44 11.76 0.50 -5.21
C ALA A 44 10.70 1.16 -4.29
N PHE A 45 9.72 0.39 -3.85
CA PHE A 45 8.33 0.84 -3.75
C PHE A 45 7.83 0.91 -2.30
N LEU A 46 8.57 0.34 -1.34
CA LEU A 46 8.24 0.50 0.09
C LEU A 46 8.20 1.97 0.52
N PHE A 47 9.04 2.80 -0.09
CA PHE A 47 9.14 4.22 0.27
C PHE A 47 8.35 5.15 -0.66
N HIS A 48 7.91 4.69 -1.83
CA HIS A 48 7.08 5.47 -2.77
C HIS A 48 5.61 5.55 -2.36
N HIS A 49 5.14 4.70 -1.45
CA HIS A 49 3.77 4.78 -0.94
C HIS A 49 3.66 5.88 0.10
N PRO A 50 3.15 7.10 -0.19
CA PRO A 50 2.84 8.09 0.84
C PRO A 50 1.92 7.47 1.90
N ARG A 51 1.80 8.12 3.06
CA ARG A 51 0.88 7.66 4.10
C ARG A 51 -0.50 7.37 3.53
N GLN A 52 -1.00 6.22 3.93
CA GLN A 52 -2.28 5.70 3.47
C GLN A 52 -3.39 6.17 4.40
N TRP A 53 -4.43 6.74 3.81
CA TRP A 53 -5.59 7.28 4.53
C TRP A 53 -6.82 6.36 4.48
N THR A 54 -6.69 5.18 3.88
CA THR A 54 -7.71 4.14 3.94
C THR A 54 -7.62 3.36 5.25
N TYR A 55 -8.76 2.90 5.77
CA TYR A 55 -8.81 2.35 7.12
C TYR A 55 -7.83 1.21 7.37
N GLN A 56 -7.87 0.16 6.56
CA GLN A 56 -7.02 -1.01 6.75
C GLN A 56 -5.53 -0.67 6.63
N ALA A 57 -5.16 0.17 5.66
CA ALA A 57 -3.78 0.58 5.44
C ALA A 57 -3.26 1.48 6.57
N MET A 58 -4.07 2.44 7.03
CA MET A 58 -3.72 3.35 8.12
C MET A 58 -3.55 2.61 9.44
N VAL A 59 -4.44 1.64 9.73
CA VAL A 59 -4.30 0.75 10.89
C VAL A 59 -2.99 -0.03 10.82
N HIS A 60 -2.67 -0.64 9.67
CA HIS A 60 -1.42 -1.38 9.52
C HIS A 60 -0.18 -0.49 9.60
N GLU A 61 -0.28 0.76 9.14
CA GLU A 61 0.82 1.72 9.17
C GLU A 61 1.12 2.25 10.57
N LEU A 62 0.08 2.59 11.35
CA LEU A 62 0.26 3.23 12.66
C LEU A 62 0.24 2.26 13.84
N LEU A 63 -0.60 1.23 13.77
CA LEU A 63 -0.79 0.26 14.87
C LEU A 63 -0.16 -1.10 14.56
N GLY A 64 -0.04 -1.44 13.28
CA GLY A 64 0.45 -2.74 12.84
C GLY A 64 -0.63 -3.81 12.94
N ILE A 65 -0.94 -4.44 11.82
CA ILE A 65 -1.81 -5.62 11.77
C ILE A 65 -0.90 -6.85 11.67
N ASN A 66 -0.98 -7.74 12.65
CA ASN A 66 -0.27 -9.01 12.66
C ASN A 66 -1.29 -10.15 12.85
N ASN A 67 -1.40 -11.05 11.88
CA ASN A 67 -2.39 -12.15 11.89
C ASN A 67 -3.80 -11.66 12.23
N ASN A 68 -4.24 -10.59 11.55
CA ASN A 68 -5.54 -9.94 11.76
C ASN A 68 -5.77 -9.39 13.17
N ARG A 69 -4.71 -9.18 13.97
CA ARG A 69 -4.77 -8.60 15.30
C ARG A 69 -3.99 -7.29 15.37
N ILE A 70 -4.49 -6.37 16.18
CA ILE A 70 -3.83 -5.11 16.54
C ILE A 70 -3.67 -5.03 18.05
N ASP A 71 -2.56 -4.45 18.49
CA ASP A 71 -2.25 -4.21 19.90
C ASP A 71 -2.56 -2.75 20.26
N LEU A 72 -3.50 -2.56 21.17
CA LEU A 72 -3.92 -1.28 21.73
C LEU A 72 -3.48 -1.13 23.20
N SER A 73 -2.63 -2.01 23.72
CA SER A 73 -2.15 -1.95 25.11
C SER A 73 -1.47 -0.63 25.48
N ARG A 74 -0.95 0.10 24.49
CA ARG A 74 -0.28 1.40 24.64
C ARG A 74 -1.25 2.59 24.66
N VAL A 75 -2.53 2.36 24.37
CA VAL A 75 -3.55 3.40 24.34
C VAL A 75 -3.88 3.83 25.78
N PRO A 76 -3.77 5.13 26.13
CA PRO A 76 -4.09 5.61 27.47
C PRO A 76 -5.56 5.32 27.84
N GLY A 77 -5.78 4.70 29.01
CA GLY A 77 -7.13 4.45 29.52
C GLY A 77 -7.90 3.29 28.84
N ILE A 78 -7.20 2.44 28.07
CA ILE A 78 -7.82 1.30 27.40
C ILE A 78 -8.36 0.25 28.40
N SER A 79 -9.57 -0.26 28.14
CA SER A 79 -10.13 -1.38 28.92
C SER A 79 -9.32 -2.66 28.65
N LYS A 80 -9.31 -3.58 29.62
CA LYS A 80 -8.57 -4.85 29.48
C LYS A 80 -9.04 -5.66 28.27
N ASP A 81 -10.32 -5.59 27.96
CA ASP A 81 -10.97 -6.33 26.87
C ASP A 81 -10.65 -5.77 25.48
N LEU A 82 -10.16 -4.53 25.39
CA LEU A 82 -9.80 -3.87 24.13
C LEU A 82 -8.29 -3.76 23.91
N ARG A 83 -7.48 -4.42 24.74
CA ARG A 83 -6.01 -4.42 24.58
C ARG A 83 -5.55 -5.08 23.29
N GLU A 84 -6.25 -6.14 22.87
CA GLU A 84 -6.02 -6.79 21.59
C GLU A 84 -7.33 -6.84 20.82
N VAL A 85 -7.28 -6.41 19.57
CA VAL A 85 -8.46 -6.28 18.72
C VAL A 85 -8.28 -7.10 17.44
N VAL A 86 -9.26 -7.93 17.11
CA VAL A 86 -9.29 -8.71 15.87
C VAL A 86 -10.00 -7.92 14.77
N LEU A 87 -9.38 -7.83 13.60
CA LEU A 87 -9.90 -7.21 12.38
C LEU A 87 -9.99 -8.26 11.28
N SER A 88 -11.17 -8.84 11.06
CA SER A 88 -11.42 -9.84 10.02
C SER A 88 -12.64 -9.45 9.20
N ALA A 89 -12.50 -9.37 7.88
CA ALA A 89 -13.61 -9.02 7.00
C ALA A 89 -14.69 -10.12 6.93
N GLU A 90 -14.37 -11.36 7.30
CA GLU A 90 -15.32 -12.48 7.31
C GLU A 90 -16.30 -12.40 8.48
N ASN A 91 -15.82 -11.93 9.63
CA ASN A 91 -16.57 -11.94 10.89
C ASN A 91 -17.04 -10.53 11.31
N ASP A 92 -16.69 -9.51 10.54
CA ASP A 92 -16.96 -8.11 10.85
C ASP A 92 -17.42 -7.35 9.61
N GLU A 93 -18.74 -7.18 9.51
CA GLU A 93 -19.39 -6.49 8.41
C GLU A 93 -19.02 -4.99 8.36
N PHE A 94 -18.75 -4.36 9.50
CA PHE A 94 -18.28 -2.97 9.51
C PHE A 94 -16.89 -2.90 8.89
N TYR A 95 -15.97 -3.79 9.29
CA TYR A 95 -14.64 -3.87 8.71
C TYR A 95 -14.65 -4.28 7.24
N ALA A 96 -15.54 -5.18 6.81
CA ALA A 96 -15.67 -5.58 5.41
C ALA A 96 -16.13 -4.43 4.50
N ASN A 97 -17.04 -3.58 4.99
CA ASN A 97 -17.58 -2.46 4.22
C ASN A 97 -16.68 -1.21 4.26
N VAL A 98 -16.07 -0.91 5.41
CA VAL A 98 -15.24 0.29 5.62
C VAL A 98 -13.75 0.02 5.38
N GLY A 99 -13.27 -1.20 5.59
CA GLY A 99 -11.85 -1.55 5.48
C GLY A 99 -11.27 -1.37 4.07
N PRO A 100 -11.83 -2.03 3.04
CA PRO A 100 -11.31 -1.98 1.67
C PRO A 100 -11.65 -0.70 0.93
N SER A 101 -12.72 0.02 1.27
CA SER A 101 -13.20 1.17 0.49
C SER A 101 -13.32 2.47 1.28
N GLY A 102 -13.18 2.41 2.60
CA GLY A 102 -13.33 3.57 3.46
C GLY A 102 -12.15 4.52 3.27
N LEU A 103 -12.26 5.38 2.26
CA LEU A 103 -11.83 6.76 2.43
C LEU A 103 -12.71 7.30 3.56
N PHE A 104 -12.15 7.44 4.76
CA PHE A 104 -12.69 8.45 5.67
C PHE A 104 -12.63 9.75 4.89
N GLY A 105 -13.78 10.32 4.51
CA GLY A 105 -13.81 11.46 3.61
C GLY A 105 -12.97 12.61 4.15
N VAL A 106 -11.72 12.71 3.71
CA VAL A 106 -10.74 13.69 4.21
C VAL A 106 -11.03 15.02 3.53
N ARG A 107 -12.19 15.62 3.82
CA ARG A 107 -12.36 17.08 3.64
C ARG A 107 -11.52 17.82 4.68
N GLU A 108 -11.38 17.19 5.84
CA GLU A 108 -10.55 17.59 6.96
C GLU A 108 -10.15 16.29 7.67
N PRO A 109 -8.95 16.18 8.24
CA PRO A 109 -8.54 15.02 9.06
C PRO A 109 -9.40 14.83 10.32
N PHE A 110 -10.09 15.89 10.74
CA PHE A 110 -11.16 15.83 11.74
C PHE A 110 -12.41 15.08 11.24
N ALA A 111 -12.57 14.91 9.93
CA ALA A 111 -13.62 14.08 9.34
C ALA A 111 -13.31 12.57 9.40
N LEU A 112 -12.19 12.15 9.98
CA LEU A 112 -11.99 10.76 10.43
C LEU A 112 -13.10 10.35 11.42
N LEU A 113 -13.61 11.33 12.18
CA LEU A 113 -14.74 11.19 13.08
C LEU A 113 -16.09 11.31 12.37
N SER A 114 -16.21 11.90 11.17
CA SER A 114 -17.52 12.20 10.57
C SER A 114 -18.29 10.96 10.11
N PRO A 115 -17.71 9.93 9.45
CA PRO A 115 -18.41 8.69 9.16
C PRO A 115 -18.79 7.92 10.42
N LEU A 116 -17.94 7.92 11.45
CA LEU A 116 -18.23 7.26 12.71
C LEU A 116 -19.24 8.03 13.57
N GLN A 117 -19.17 9.36 13.62
CA GLN A 117 -20.17 10.23 14.26
C GLN A 117 -21.49 10.10 13.53
N ALA A 118 -21.53 10.19 12.20
CA ALA A 118 -22.74 9.97 11.43
C ALA A 118 -23.28 8.54 11.61
N PHE A 119 -22.42 7.51 11.67
CA PHE A 119 -22.86 6.14 11.96
C PHE A 119 -23.40 6.00 13.39
N VAL A 120 -22.76 6.63 14.37
CA VAL A 120 -23.13 6.64 15.79
C VAL A 120 -24.37 7.51 16.06
N GLU A 121 -24.62 8.53 15.24
CA GLU A 121 -25.80 9.42 15.27
C GLU A 121 -26.98 8.85 14.50
N ASN A 122 -26.75 8.22 13.34
CA ASN A 122 -27.80 7.60 12.52
C ASN A 122 -28.26 6.25 13.07
N TYR A 123 -27.48 5.62 13.97
CA TYR A 123 -27.82 4.33 14.59
C TYR A 123 -27.68 4.36 16.14
N PRO A 124 -28.50 5.15 16.87
CA PRO A 124 -28.41 5.26 18.33
C PRO A 124 -28.67 3.93 19.06
N GLN A 125 -29.44 3.00 18.47
CA GLN A 125 -29.62 1.64 18.99
C GLN A 125 -28.30 0.83 19.07
N PHE A 126 -27.27 1.14 18.26
CA PHE A 126 -25.98 0.46 18.29
C PHE A 126 -25.02 0.98 19.38
N LYS A 127 -25.25 2.19 19.92
CA LYS A 127 -24.51 2.72 21.09
C LYS A 127 -24.69 1.85 22.34
N LYS A 128 -25.82 1.14 22.44
CA LYS A 128 -26.19 0.38 23.64
C LYS A 128 -25.85 -1.12 23.59
N MET A 129 -25.40 -1.69 22.47
CA MET A 129 -25.38 -3.17 22.31
C MET A 129 -24.23 -3.82 21.53
N SER A 130 -23.37 -3.15 20.76
CA SER A 130 -22.40 -3.85 19.90
C SER A 130 -20.93 -3.61 20.25
N GLY A 131 -20.23 -4.65 20.70
CA GLY A 131 -18.78 -4.64 20.93
C GLY A 131 -17.97 -4.29 19.67
N THR A 132 -18.49 -4.60 18.47
CA THR A 132 -17.88 -4.26 17.18
C THR A 132 -17.79 -2.75 16.97
N VAL A 133 -18.82 -2.00 17.33
CA VAL A 133 -18.83 -0.53 17.16
C VAL A 133 -17.85 0.11 18.13
N SER A 134 -17.87 -0.29 19.41
CA SER A 134 -16.91 0.21 20.41
C SER A 134 -15.47 -0.02 19.97
N LYS A 135 -15.17 -1.21 19.45
CA LYS A 135 -13.86 -1.58 18.92
C LYS A 135 -13.38 -0.61 17.84
N HIS A 136 -14.19 -0.37 16.79
CA HIS A 136 -13.80 0.52 15.69
C HIS A 136 -13.70 1.99 16.11
N VAL A 137 -14.57 2.46 17.02
CA VAL A 137 -14.47 3.80 17.61
C VAL A 137 -13.16 3.97 18.37
N THR A 138 -12.77 2.99 19.19
CA THR A 138 -11.50 3.02 19.90
C THR A 138 -10.31 3.06 18.95
N VAL A 139 -10.31 2.22 17.90
CA VAL A 139 -9.24 2.22 16.90
C VAL A 139 -9.14 3.57 16.20
N VAL A 140 -10.25 4.12 15.72
CA VAL A 140 -10.24 5.41 15.01
C VAL A 140 -9.85 6.57 15.95
N GLY A 141 -10.28 6.53 17.22
CA GLY A 141 -9.86 7.48 18.24
C GLY A 141 -8.34 7.47 18.42
N GLU A 142 -7.73 6.29 18.47
CA GLU A 142 -6.28 6.17 18.57
C GLU A 142 -5.56 6.63 17.29
N LEU A 143 -6.07 6.28 16.11
CA LEU A 143 -5.52 6.77 14.84
C LEU A 143 -5.53 8.30 14.79
N SER A 144 -6.65 8.93 15.20
CA SER A 144 -6.78 10.39 15.26
C SER A 144 -5.76 11.01 16.22
N ARG A 145 -5.58 10.42 17.41
CA ARG A 145 -4.58 10.85 18.39
C ARG A 145 -3.16 10.81 17.81
N LEU A 146 -2.79 9.70 17.18
CA LEU A 146 -1.46 9.51 16.55
C LEU A 146 -1.23 10.46 15.38
N VAL A 147 -2.26 10.74 14.58
CA VAL A 147 -2.20 11.73 13.48
C VAL A 147 -1.87 13.12 14.01
N GLY A 148 -2.56 13.55 15.06
CA GLY A 148 -2.34 14.86 15.67
C GLY A 148 -1.00 14.97 16.39
N GLU A 149 -0.62 13.93 17.14
CA GLU A 149 0.65 13.91 17.90
C GLU A 149 1.88 14.01 16.99
N ARG A 150 1.87 13.28 15.86
CA ARG A 150 3.00 13.19 14.93
C ARG A 150 2.92 14.15 13.74
N ASN A 151 1.92 15.03 13.71
CA ASN A 151 1.65 15.96 12.61
C ASN A 151 1.58 15.26 11.23
N LEU A 152 0.91 14.10 11.17
CA LEU A 152 0.99 13.20 10.01
C LEU A 152 0.38 13.77 8.73
N LEU A 153 -0.41 14.83 8.85
CA LEU A 153 -1.10 15.49 7.76
C LEU A 153 -0.16 16.31 6.90
N GLU A 154 0.54 17.25 7.53
CA GLU A 154 1.56 18.02 6.83
C GLU A 154 2.66 17.09 6.30
N VAL A 155 3.01 16.04 7.04
CA VAL A 155 3.98 15.07 6.52
C VAL A 155 3.43 14.35 5.29
N SER A 156 2.19 13.89 5.32
CA SER A 156 1.58 13.21 4.17
C SER A 156 1.42 14.12 2.96
N GLU A 157 1.12 15.41 3.16
CA GLU A 157 1.04 16.40 2.08
C GLU A 157 2.38 16.50 1.34
N VAL A 158 3.48 16.64 2.07
CA VAL A 158 4.82 16.71 1.48
C VAL A 158 5.22 15.37 0.85
N GLU A 159 4.82 14.24 1.42
CA GLU A 159 5.03 12.92 0.78
C GLU A 159 4.29 12.81 -0.56
N GLN A 160 3.06 13.33 -0.65
CA GLN A 160 2.28 13.34 -1.88
C GLN A 160 2.87 14.30 -2.92
N GLU A 161 3.34 15.48 -2.48
CA GLU A 161 4.09 16.42 -3.32
C GLU A 161 5.33 15.75 -3.91
N LEU A 162 6.17 15.12 -3.08
CA LEU A 162 7.37 14.39 -3.51
C LEU A 162 7.08 13.20 -4.42
N ALA A 163 5.91 12.57 -4.28
CA ALA A 163 5.52 11.41 -5.08
C ALA A 163 4.92 11.80 -6.43
N CYS A 164 4.18 12.91 -6.51
CA CYS A 164 3.30 13.22 -7.63
C CYS A 164 3.65 14.50 -8.40
N GLN A 165 4.42 15.42 -7.80
CA GLN A 165 4.69 16.74 -8.37
C GLN A 165 6.18 16.89 -8.74
N ASN A 166 6.48 17.83 -9.64
CA ASN A 166 7.85 18.07 -10.14
C ASN A 166 8.40 19.45 -9.74
N ASP A 167 7.93 20.04 -8.63
CA ASP A 167 8.45 21.30 -8.09
C ASP A 167 9.54 21.05 -7.03
N HIS A 168 10.79 20.95 -7.49
CA HIS A 168 11.93 20.70 -6.63
C HIS A 168 12.13 21.76 -5.55
N SER A 169 11.92 23.04 -5.87
CA SER A 169 12.20 24.15 -4.95
C SER A 169 11.21 24.14 -3.78
N SER A 170 9.91 24.01 -4.10
CA SER A 170 8.85 23.88 -3.10
C SER A 170 9.06 22.63 -2.24
N ALA A 171 9.26 21.48 -2.87
CA ALA A 171 9.46 20.21 -2.16
C ALA A 171 10.66 20.25 -1.22
N LEU A 172 11.80 20.83 -1.64
CA LEU A 172 12.98 20.97 -0.78
C LEU A 172 12.70 21.87 0.43
N GLN A 173 12.03 23.01 0.23
CA GLN A 173 11.68 23.92 1.31
C GLN A 173 10.73 23.26 2.31
N ASN A 174 9.74 22.52 1.82
CA ASN A 174 8.76 21.80 2.65
C ASN A 174 9.39 20.66 3.45
N VAL A 175 10.31 19.90 2.84
CA VAL A 175 11.08 18.87 3.56
C VAL A 175 11.89 19.52 4.70
N ARG A 176 12.66 20.58 4.42
CA ARG A 176 13.44 21.29 5.45
C ARG A 176 12.58 21.79 6.61
N ARG A 177 11.41 22.37 6.29
CA ARG A 177 10.43 22.83 7.28
C ARG A 177 10.00 21.70 8.23
N LEU A 178 9.68 20.53 7.69
CA LEU A 178 9.29 19.35 8.49
C LEU A 178 10.47 18.72 9.24
N LEU A 179 11.69 18.82 8.71
CA LEU A 179 12.90 18.40 9.41
C LEU A 179 13.18 19.23 10.66
N GLN A 180 12.71 20.48 10.71
CA GLN A 180 12.82 21.34 11.90
C GLN A 180 11.68 21.14 12.91
N ASN A 181 10.58 20.50 12.51
CA ASN A 181 9.41 20.32 13.37
C ASN A 181 9.61 19.16 14.37
N PRO A 182 9.64 19.42 15.70
CA PRO A 182 9.92 18.39 16.71
C PRO A 182 8.83 17.32 16.84
N LYS A 183 7.61 17.56 16.34
CA LYS A 183 6.52 16.57 16.34
C LYS A 183 6.74 15.43 15.34
N VAL A 184 7.52 15.67 14.29
CA VAL A 184 7.81 14.65 13.27
C VAL A 184 8.71 13.58 13.88
N SER A 185 8.42 12.30 13.67
CA SER A 185 9.29 11.24 14.22
C SER A 185 10.60 11.13 13.41
N GLU A 186 11.63 10.51 14.00
CA GLU A 186 12.87 10.22 13.27
C GLU A 186 12.63 9.40 11.99
N LEU A 187 11.71 8.43 12.06
CA LEU A 187 11.35 7.58 10.92
C LEU A 187 10.68 8.40 9.82
N ASP A 188 9.76 9.29 10.18
CA ASP A 188 9.04 10.14 9.23
C ASP A 188 9.99 11.15 8.56
N ALA A 189 10.91 11.73 9.34
CA ALA A 189 11.94 12.63 8.83
C ALA A 189 12.87 11.91 7.84
N ALA A 190 13.36 10.71 8.18
CA ALA A 190 14.18 9.92 7.28
C ALA A 190 13.41 9.51 6.01
N ARG A 191 12.12 9.19 6.14
CA ARG A 191 11.23 8.82 5.04
C ARG A 191 11.02 9.94 4.03
N LEU A 192 10.81 11.18 4.49
CA LEU A 192 10.77 12.37 3.62
C LEU A 192 12.07 12.52 2.82
N VAL A 193 13.22 12.33 3.47
CA VAL A 193 14.53 12.41 2.80
C VAL A 193 14.76 11.24 1.84
N MET A 194 14.28 10.03 2.17
CA MET A 194 14.31 8.87 1.27
C MET A 194 13.49 9.13 0.00
N LEU A 195 12.27 9.65 0.14
CA LEU A 195 11.41 10.05 -0.98
C LEU A 195 12.07 11.11 -1.85
N TYR A 196 12.59 12.18 -1.22
CA TYR A 196 13.33 13.23 -1.91
C TYR A 196 14.54 12.68 -2.69
N ALA A 197 15.31 11.78 -2.07
CA ALA A 197 16.49 11.19 -2.69
C ALA A 197 16.15 10.35 -3.92
N LEU A 198 15.05 9.58 -3.87
CA LEU A 198 14.59 8.75 -4.99
C LEU A 198 14.02 9.58 -6.15
N HIS A 199 13.31 10.67 -5.83
CA HIS A 199 12.67 11.52 -6.83
C HIS A 199 13.69 12.42 -7.53
N TYR A 200 14.54 13.10 -6.77
CA TYR A 200 15.49 14.11 -7.25
C TYR A 200 16.95 13.64 -7.33
N GLU A 201 17.20 12.32 -7.44
CA GLU A 201 18.53 11.70 -7.47
C GLU A 201 19.52 12.36 -8.45
N ARG A 202 19.02 12.82 -9.61
CA ARG A 202 19.82 13.44 -10.68
C ARG A 202 19.49 14.92 -10.91
N HIS A 203 18.79 15.56 -9.98
CA HIS A 203 18.43 16.96 -10.11
C HIS A 203 19.69 17.84 -9.94
N SER A 204 19.91 18.80 -10.83
CA SER A 204 21.10 19.67 -10.82
C SER A 204 21.27 20.45 -9.52
N SER A 205 20.15 20.84 -8.90
CA SER A 205 20.10 21.53 -7.61
C SER A 205 19.79 20.59 -6.43
N GLY A 206 20.02 19.28 -6.57
CA GLY A 206 19.75 18.29 -5.52
C GLY A 206 20.55 18.56 -4.24
N SER A 207 19.88 18.62 -3.09
CA SER A 207 20.50 18.97 -1.79
C SER A 207 20.55 17.80 -0.80
N LEU A 208 20.66 16.56 -1.29
CA LEU A 208 20.68 15.36 -0.44
C LEU A 208 21.76 15.40 0.66
N PRO A 209 23.03 15.80 0.41
CA PRO A 209 24.02 15.92 1.47
C PRO A 209 23.64 16.93 2.56
N GLY A 210 22.95 18.01 2.18
CA GLY A 210 22.41 19.01 3.11
C GLY A 210 21.34 18.40 4.01
N LEU A 211 20.36 17.71 3.42
CA LEU A 211 19.30 17.02 4.16
C LEU A 211 19.84 15.94 5.12
N LEU A 212 20.87 15.20 4.72
CA LEU A 212 21.54 14.23 5.60
C LEU A 212 22.23 14.91 6.79
N THR A 213 22.80 16.09 6.57
CA THR A 213 23.40 16.91 7.64
C THR A 213 22.33 17.44 8.58
N GLU A 214 21.19 17.90 8.06
CA GLU A 214 20.04 18.35 8.86
C GLU A 214 19.45 17.20 9.70
N LEU A 215 19.31 15.98 9.14
CA LEU A 215 18.92 14.79 9.91
C LEU A 215 19.91 14.51 11.05
N LYS A 216 21.21 14.62 10.79
CA LYS A 216 22.25 14.43 11.81
C LYS A 216 22.14 15.49 12.91
N ASN A 217 21.97 16.76 12.55
CA ASN A 217 21.86 17.87 13.50
C ASN A 217 20.59 17.80 14.35
N ARG A 218 19.50 17.26 13.79
CA ARG A 218 18.26 16.94 14.51
C ARG A 218 18.45 15.82 15.55
N GLY A 219 19.52 15.02 15.44
CA GLY A 219 19.75 13.87 16.31
C GLY A 219 19.12 12.56 15.81
N VAL A 220 18.73 12.49 14.53
CA VAL A 220 18.19 11.25 13.95
C VAL A 220 19.22 10.13 14.04
N SER A 221 18.81 8.98 14.56
CA SER A 221 19.67 7.84 14.78
C SER A 221 20.40 7.40 13.50
N GLU A 222 21.62 6.90 13.67
CA GLU A 222 22.47 6.49 12.54
C GLU A 222 21.82 5.40 11.69
N LYS A 223 21.03 4.53 12.33
CA LYS A 223 20.21 3.51 11.66
C LYS A 223 19.36 4.12 10.54
N TYR A 224 18.58 5.17 10.84
CA TYR A 224 17.72 5.79 9.84
C TYR A 224 18.49 6.61 8.80
N ARG A 225 19.59 7.26 9.19
CA ARG A 225 20.45 7.99 8.24
C ARG A 225 21.08 7.07 7.20
N LYS A 226 21.54 5.87 7.61
CA LYS A 226 22.09 4.86 6.69
C LYS A 226 21.03 4.28 5.75
N LEU A 227 19.78 4.19 6.19
CA LEU A 227 18.68 3.74 5.32
C LEU A 227 18.48 4.63 4.10
N VAL A 228 18.73 5.95 4.21
CA VAL A 228 18.63 6.86 3.07
C VAL A 228 19.53 6.42 1.92
N SER A 229 20.81 6.14 2.22
CA SER A 229 21.77 5.65 1.23
C SER A 229 21.39 4.26 0.72
N ALA A 230 21.01 3.36 1.61
CA ALA A 230 20.63 1.99 1.25
C ALA A 230 19.41 1.94 0.32
N VAL A 231 18.44 2.84 0.48
CA VAL A 231 17.25 2.92 -0.37
C VAL A 231 17.59 3.41 -1.78
N VAL A 232 18.48 4.41 -1.90
CA VAL A 232 18.97 4.86 -3.22
C VAL A 232 19.79 3.76 -3.88
N GLU A 233 20.60 3.03 -3.12
CA GLU A 233 21.37 1.89 -3.63
C GLU A 233 20.48 0.71 -4.02
N TYR A 234 19.38 0.44 -3.31
CA TYR A 234 18.45 -0.64 -3.64
C TYR A 234 17.54 -0.29 -4.82
N GLY A 235 17.17 0.99 -4.93
CA GLY A 235 16.01 1.41 -5.71
C GLY A 235 16.19 2.66 -6.60
N GLY A 236 17.41 3.17 -6.71
CA GLY A 236 17.72 4.35 -7.50
C GLY A 236 17.53 4.13 -9.01
N LYS A 237 17.59 5.23 -9.76
CA LYS A 237 17.45 5.30 -11.23
C LYS A 237 18.37 4.35 -12.00
N ARG A 238 19.48 3.91 -11.40
CA ARG A 238 20.44 2.98 -12.02
C ARG A 238 19.98 1.53 -12.00
N ILE A 239 19.16 1.15 -11.04
CA ILE A 239 18.72 -0.25 -10.83
C ILE A 239 17.28 -0.44 -11.30
N ARG A 240 16.43 0.57 -11.13
CA ARG A 240 15.04 0.49 -11.58
C ARG A 240 14.96 0.47 -13.11
N GLY A 241 14.30 -0.55 -13.66
CA GLY A 241 14.05 -0.70 -15.09
C GLY A 241 12.90 0.17 -15.62
N SER A 242 12.13 0.81 -14.73
CA SER A 242 11.00 1.69 -15.03
C SER A 242 11.15 3.03 -14.32
N ASP A 243 10.47 4.06 -14.84
CA ASP A 243 10.46 5.37 -14.19
C ASP A 243 9.38 5.43 -13.11
N LEU A 244 9.81 5.52 -11.84
CA LEU A 244 8.92 5.59 -10.67
C LEU A 244 8.13 6.90 -10.60
N PHE A 245 8.64 7.95 -11.22
CA PHE A 245 8.05 9.29 -11.19
C PHE A 245 7.81 9.74 -12.62
N SER A 246 7.05 8.96 -13.38
CA SER A 246 6.65 9.41 -14.71
C SER A 246 5.84 10.69 -14.57
N PRO A 247 6.20 11.78 -15.28
CA PRO A 247 5.34 12.94 -15.35
C PRO A 247 4.05 12.48 -16.02
N LYS A 248 2.99 12.34 -15.22
CA LYS A 248 1.66 12.12 -15.77
C LYS A 248 1.38 13.34 -16.65
N ASP A 249 1.17 13.11 -17.94
CA ASP A 249 0.73 14.17 -18.85
C ASP A 249 -0.40 14.95 -18.16
N ALA A 250 -0.35 16.28 -18.21
CA ALA A 250 -1.40 17.15 -17.63
C ALA A 250 -2.82 16.78 -18.12
N VAL A 251 -2.92 16.08 -19.26
CA VAL A 251 -4.15 15.53 -19.85
C VAL A 251 -4.60 14.20 -19.20
N ALA A 252 -3.67 13.35 -18.76
CA ALA A 252 -3.96 12.12 -18.02
C ALA A 252 -4.36 12.40 -16.57
N ILE A 253 -3.74 13.43 -15.99
CA ILE A 253 -4.18 14.14 -14.80
C ILE A 253 -5.67 14.46 -15.00
N THR A 254 -6.07 15.39 -15.88
CA THR A 254 -7.48 15.83 -16.07
C THR A 254 -8.50 14.72 -16.36
N LYS A 255 -8.12 13.62 -17.01
CA LYS A 255 -9.01 12.44 -17.17
C LYS A 255 -9.18 11.59 -15.90
N GLN A 256 -8.17 11.49 -15.04
CA GLN A 256 -8.32 10.91 -13.70
C GLN A 256 -9.17 11.81 -12.78
N PHE A 257 -9.09 13.14 -12.94
CA PHE A 257 -9.94 14.10 -12.20
C PHE A 257 -11.43 14.01 -12.55
N LEU A 258 -11.80 13.50 -13.73
CA LEU A 258 -13.21 13.46 -14.19
C LEU A 258 -13.97 12.18 -13.84
N LYS A 259 -13.29 11.09 -13.43
CA LYS A 259 -13.94 9.79 -13.14
C LYS A 259 -14.06 9.44 -11.66
N GLY A 260 -13.41 10.19 -10.76
CA GLY A 260 -13.62 10.11 -9.32
C GLY A 260 -14.83 10.94 -8.90
N LEU A 261 -15.95 10.27 -8.65
CA LEU A 261 -17.19 10.76 -8.02
C LEU A 261 -17.08 12.13 -7.30
N LYS A 262 -17.81 13.14 -7.80
CA LYS A 262 -18.23 14.37 -7.10
C LYS A 262 -17.18 15.07 -6.21
N GLY A 263 -16.31 15.85 -6.84
CA GLY A 263 -16.27 17.29 -6.56
C GLY A 263 -15.46 17.82 -5.36
N VAL A 264 -14.49 17.10 -4.80
CA VAL A 264 -13.44 17.72 -3.95
C VAL A 264 -12.12 16.97 -4.12
N GLU A 265 -11.06 17.68 -4.51
CA GLU A 265 -9.69 17.14 -4.60
C GLU A 265 -9.17 16.75 -3.21
N ASN A 266 -8.61 15.55 -3.05
CA ASN A 266 -7.95 15.13 -1.81
C ASN A 266 -6.44 15.11 -2.00
N VAL A 267 -5.76 16.10 -1.42
CA VAL A 267 -4.29 16.25 -1.48
C VAL A 267 -3.57 15.03 -0.90
N TYR A 268 -4.23 14.28 -0.02
CA TYR A 268 -3.66 13.15 0.70
C TYR A 268 -3.74 11.80 -0.02
N THR A 269 -4.40 11.71 -1.18
CA THR A 269 -4.60 10.46 -1.92
C THR A 269 -4.36 10.61 -3.42
N GLN A 270 -3.35 11.40 -3.82
CA GLN A 270 -3.03 11.67 -5.23
C GLN A 270 -2.22 10.53 -5.87
N HIS A 271 -1.30 9.94 -5.10
CA HIS A 271 -0.48 8.81 -5.53
C HIS A 271 -1.35 7.61 -5.90
N GLN A 272 -0.89 6.87 -6.91
CA GLN A 272 -1.48 5.62 -7.31
C GLN A 272 -0.37 4.59 -7.55
N PRO A 273 -0.49 3.36 -7.03
CA PRO A 273 0.55 2.35 -7.19
C PRO A 273 0.82 2.04 -8.67
N LEU A 274 2.07 1.79 -9.04
CA LEU A 274 2.46 1.32 -10.37
C LEU A 274 1.75 0.00 -10.75
N LEU A 275 1.37 -0.80 -9.75
CA LEU A 275 0.54 -1.98 -9.93
C LEU A 275 -0.78 -1.64 -10.65
N HIS A 276 -1.37 -0.47 -10.39
CA HIS A 276 -2.59 -0.06 -11.08
C HIS A 276 -2.36 0.05 -12.59
N GLU A 277 -1.35 0.81 -13.03
CA GLU A 277 -1.07 0.99 -14.45
C GLU A 277 -0.70 -0.35 -15.11
N THR A 278 0.12 -1.14 -14.42
CA THR A 278 0.53 -2.48 -14.88
C THR A 278 -0.69 -3.37 -15.13
N LEU A 279 -1.61 -3.44 -14.16
CA LEU A 279 -2.83 -4.25 -14.29
C LEU A 279 -3.82 -3.66 -15.30
N ASP A 280 -3.97 -2.34 -15.36
CA ASP A 280 -4.83 -1.68 -16.35
C ASP A 280 -4.35 -1.94 -17.78
N GLN A 281 -3.04 -1.83 -18.03
CA GLN A 281 -2.44 -2.18 -19.31
C GLN A 281 -2.61 -3.68 -19.60
N LEU A 282 -2.48 -4.55 -18.61
CA LEU A 282 -2.68 -6.00 -18.76
C LEU A 282 -4.12 -6.34 -19.16
N ILE A 283 -5.10 -5.82 -18.44
CA ILE A 283 -6.54 -6.02 -18.71
C ILE A 283 -6.90 -5.53 -20.13
N LYS A 284 -6.27 -4.43 -20.57
CA LYS A 284 -6.46 -3.86 -21.90
C LYS A 284 -5.67 -4.58 -23.01
N GLY A 285 -4.81 -5.53 -22.67
CA GLY A 285 -3.93 -6.21 -23.63
C GLY A 285 -2.86 -5.31 -24.23
N LYS A 286 -2.40 -4.31 -23.47
CA LYS A 286 -1.40 -3.31 -23.87
C LYS A 286 -0.10 -3.38 -23.06
N LEU A 287 0.01 -4.35 -22.16
CA LEU A 287 1.23 -4.56 -21.37
C LEU A 287 2.37 -4.98 -22.31
N LYS A 288 3.54 -4.37 -22.14
CA LYS A 288 4.68 -4.62 -23.03
C LYS A 288 5.41 -5.91 -22.65
N ASP A 289 5.47 -6.86 -23.58
CA ASP A 289 6.20 -8.12 -23.41
C ASP A 289 7.71 -7.93 -23.16
N SER A 290 8.29 -6.83 -23.66
CA SER A 290 9.70 -6.50 -23.39
C SER A 290 9.99 -6.17 -21.93
N GLN A 291 8.97 -5.71 -21.18
CA GLN A 291 9.06 -5.42 -19.76
C GLN A 291 8.52 -6.58 -18.90
N TYR A 292 7.54 -7.31 -19.42
CA TYR A 292 6.87 -8.42 -18.75
C TYR A 292 6.81 -9.65 -19.67
N PRO A 293 7.93 -10.36 -19.87
CA PRO A 293 8.00 -11.47 -20.80
C PRO A 293 7.25 -12.71 -20.27
N TYR A 294 6.68 -13.49 -21.19
CA TYR A 294 6.08 -14.78 -20.89
C TYR A 294 7.14 -15.83 -20.56
N LEU A 295 6.84 -16.70 -19.61
CA LEU A 295 7.63 -17.90 -19.34
C LEU A 295 7.07 -19.07 -20.15
N GLY A 296 7.87 -19.58 -21.09
CA GLY A 296 7.51 -20.73 -21.93
C GLY A 296 6.99 -20.34 -23.33
N PRO A 297 6.62 -21.33 -24.15
CA PRO A 297 6.26 -21.13 -25.56
C PRO A 297 4.86 -20.54 -25.78
N ASN A 298 4.03 -20.52 -24.73
CA ASN A 298 2.63 -20.10 -24.83
C ASN A 298 2.50 -18.62 -24.52
N THR A 299 2.01 -17.86 -25.49
CA THR A 299 1.58 -16.48 -25.31
C THR A 299 0.06 -16.42 -25.12
N LEU A 300 -0.40 -15.47 -24.33
CA LEU A 300 -1.84 -15.20 -24.22
C LEU A 300 -2.36 -14.68 -25.58
N ARG A 301 -3.32 -15.42 -26.16
CA ARG A 301 -4.06 -14.97 -27.36
C ARG A 301 -5.26 -14.10 -26.99
N ASP A 302 -5.88 -14.41 -25.85
CA ASP A 302 -7.07 -13.75 -25.34
C ASP A 302 -6.78 -12.97 -24.05
N ARG A 303 -7.66 -12.02 -23.72
CA ARG A 303 -7.53 -11.23 -22.49
C ARG A 303 -7.71 -12.13 -21.27
N PRO A 304 -6.80 -12.06 -20.28
CA PRO A 304 -6.93 -12.88 -19.09
C PRO A 304 -8.14 -12.43 -18.28
N GLN A 305 -8.97 -13.40 -17.87
CA GLN A 305 -10.07 -13.17 -16.94
C GLN A 305 -9.63 -13.38 -15.49
N ASP A 306 -8.75 -14.35 -15.25
CA ASP A 306 -8.22 -14.65 -13.93
C ASP A 306 -6.74 -14.26 -13.87
N ILE A 307 -6.41 -13.32 -12.99
CA ILE A 307 -5.06 -12.78 -12.83
C ILE A 307 -4.62 -13.00 -11.39
N ILE A 308 -3.51 -13.70 -11.21
CA ILE A 308 -2.86 -13.83 -9.91
C ILE A 308 -1.59 -12.98 -9.94
N VAL A 309 -1.49 -12.02 -9.03
CA VAL A 309 -0.31 -11.18 -8.86
C VAL A 309 0.44 -11.64 -7.62
N PHE A 310 1.71 -11.97 -7.74
CA PHE A 310 2.57 -12.30 -6.61
C PHE A 310 3.74 -11.33 -6.51
N ILE A 311 3.78 -10.56 -5.42
CA ILE A 311 4.86 -9.59 -5.14
C ILE A 311 5.92 -10.24 -4.25
N ILE A 312 7.05 -10.62 -4.86
CA ILE A 312 8.24 -11.11 -4.18
C ILE A 312 8.89 -9.94 -3.44
N GLY A 313 9.06 -10.08 -2.12
CA GLY A 313 9.47 -8.96 -1.26
C GLY A 313 8.29 -8.20 -0.67
N GLY A 314 7.07 -8.71 -0.84
CA GLY A 314 5.87 -8.33 -0.09
C GLY A 314 5.01 -7.26 -0.75
N ALA A 315 3.72 -7.33 -0.47
CA ALA A 315 2.70 -6.41 -0.97
C ALA A 315 2.31 -5.37 0.09
N THR A 316 1.55 -4.35 -0.29
CA THR A 316 1.00 -3.34 0.64
C THR A 316 -0.53 -3.31 0.60
N TYR A 317 -1.14 -2.73 1.63
CA TYR A 317 -2.59 -2.53 1.64
C TYR A 317 -3.07 -1.50 0.61
N GLU A 318 -2.21 -0.61 0.11
CA GLU A 318 -2.55 0.26 -1.03
C GLU A 318 -2.67 -0.52 -2.34
N GLU A 319 -1.77 -1.48 -2.56
CA GLU A 319 -1.83 -2.39 -3.69
C GLU A 319 -3.07 -3.30 -3.60
N ALA A 320 -3.41 -3.77 -2.39
CA ALA A 320 -4.63 -4.54 -2.15
C ALA A 320 -5.89 -3.71 -2.47
N LEU A 321 -5.96 -2.45 -2.04
CA LEU A 321 -7.02 -1.50 -2.39
C LEU A 321 -7.12 -1.31 -3.91
N THR A 322 -5.99 -1.17 -4.59
CA THR A 322 -5.92 -1.03 -6.04
C THR A 322 -6.55 -2.23 -6.74
N VAL A 323 -6.17 -3.44 -6.32
CA VAL A 323 -6.71 -4.70 -6.85
C VAL A 323 -8.22 -4.82 -6.57
N TYR A 324 -8.65 -4.47 -5.35
CA TYR A 324 -10.06 -4.44 -4.99
C TYR A 324 -10.87 -3.50 -5.90
N ASN A 325 -10.37 -2.29 -6.15
CA ASN A 325 -11.04 -1.32 -7.02
C ASN A 325 -11.07 -1.78 -8.49
N LEU A 326 -10.00 -2.39 -8.99
CA LEU A 326 -9.94 -2.95 -10.34
C LEU A 326 -10.94 -4.08 -10.54
N ASN A 327 -11.08 -4.98 -9.56
CA ASN A 327 -12.07 -6.06 -9.57
C ASN A 327 -13.51 -5.52 -9.65
N ARG A 328 -13.81 -4.44 -8.94
CA ARG A 328 -15.15 -3.82 -8.96
C ARG A 328 -15.45 -3.07 -10.25
N THR A 329 -14.45 -2.45 -10.84
CA THR A 329 -14.63 -1.60 -12.03
C THR A 329 -14.59 -2.39 -13.34
N ASN A 330 -14.06 -3.61 -13.33
CA ASN A 330 -13.95 -4.48 -14.51
C ASN A 330 -14.71 -5.80 -14.29
N PRO A 331 -16.05 -5.80 -14.34
CA PRO A 331 -16.84 -7.02 -14.21
C PRO A 331 -16.47 -7.99 -15.35
N GLY A 332 -15.92 -9.15 -14.98
CA GLY A 332 -15.36 -10.14 -15.92
C GLY A 332 -13.87 -10.39 -15.77
N VAL A 333 -13.17 -9.59 -14.94
CA VAL A 333 -11.80 -9.86 -14.52
C VAL A 333 -11.77 -10.10 -13.01
N ARG A 334 -11.08 -11.14 -12.57
CA ARG A 334 -10.82 -11.49 -11.17
C ARG A 334 -9.32 -11.45 -10.93
N ILE A 335 -8.90 -10.56 -10.04
CA ILE A 335 -7.52 -10.33 -9.69
C ILE A 335 -7.32 -10.73 -8.23
N VAL A 336 -6.33 -11.58 -7.98
CA VAL A 336 -5.90 -11.97 -6.63
C VAL A 336 -4.49 -11.46 -6.41
N LEU A 337 -4.28 -10.76 -5.29
CA LEU A 337 -2.97 -10.27 -4.87
C LEU A 337 -2.40 -11.16 -3.76
N GLY A 338 -1.16 -11.60 -3.96
CA GLY A 338 -0.33 -12.24 -2.96
C GLY A 338 1.03 -11.58 -2.87
N GLY A 339 1.75 -11.89 -1.81
CA GLY A 339 3.14 -11.51 -1.64
C GLY A 339 3.77 -12.30 -0.51
N THR A 340 5.10 -12.21 -0.39
CA THR A 340 5.82 -12.92 0.68
C THR A 340 5.45 -12.44 2.08
N THR A 341 4.99 -11.19 2.21
CA THR A 341 4.44 -10.59 3.42
C THR A 341 3.58 -9.38 3.02
N ILE A 342 2.83 -8.83 3.97
CA ILE A 342 2.25 -7.48 3.85
C ILE A 342 3.12 -6.50 4.64
N HIS A 343 3.55 -5.43 3.98
CA HIS A 343 4.44 -4.41 4.54
C HIS A 343 3.69 -3.15 4.98
N ASN A 344 4.24 -2.53 6.02
CA ASN A 344 4.08 -1.11 6.35
C ASN A 344 5.44 -0.41 6.24
N THR A 345 5.54 0.88 6.53
CA THR A 345 6.83 1.61 6.47
C THR A 345 7.93 1.01 7.36
N LYS A 346 7.56 0.43 8.51
CA LYS A 346 8.53 -0.02 9.52
C LYS A 346 9.10 -1.40 9.23
N ARG A 347 8.29 -2.29 8.66
CA ARG A 347 8.61 -3.68 8.37
C ARG A 347 9.15 -3.81 6.96
#